data_AF-A0A7J2QZT1-F1
#
_entry.id   AF-A0A7J2QZT1-F1
#
_cell.length_a   1.000
_cell.length_b   1.000
_cell.length_c   1.000
_cell.angle_alpha   90.00
_cell.angle_beta   90.00
_cell.angle_gamma   90.00
#
_symmetry.space_group_name_H-M   'P 1'
#
loop_
_entity.id
_entity.type
_entity.pdbx_description
1 polymer ?
#
loop_
_entity_poly.entity_id
_entity_poly.type
_entity_poly.pdbx_seq_one_letter_code
_entity_poly.pdbx_strand_id
1 'polypeptide(L)'
;MVRKIGTVFNFQQLPNVSKFPFVINKRDDGIFTQKGLFVYTKSNEGFLIGIIEEILLINEYFNDALTIKAYNNNNNPNILKGLFPSEDFEFSIGIVKCLGLIKFKDKENQEIDKVQRMTYPASPGKEVYIVEEEVLNKFLGFDPKYGLNIGNVKVTNSTVKISMNKLLNKHFAILSISGGGKSYFTSVLIEELLLRKEDFGTPAIVLLDVHGEYLYLKNIPELKDKVKIHDISYFQIAVPKLSAYAFTRYQEQISHVQVRELIKYIKELKKNKDKKNHYSLKDIISQIDHESDGNKSTKQALIGWLSGLERLNLFGSQENPVLERIIKKQEMTIFNFRHEISIRKKQIIVDYIC
;
A
#
# COMPACT_ATOMS: atom_id res chain seq x y z
N MET A 1 29.99 13.35 4.44
CA MET A 1 31.25 13.27 3.67
C MET A 1 30.96 12.41 2.46
N VAL A 2 30.98 13.01 1.28
CA VAL A 2 30.57 12.36 0.03
C VAL A 2 31.53 11.22 -0.30
N ARG A 3 31.03 10.00 -0.48
CA ARG A 3 31.88 8.79 -0.61
C ARG A 3 31.96 8.29 -2.06
N LYS A 4 33.10 8.49 -2.73
CA LYS A 4 33.37 8.02 -4.12
C LYS A 4 33.63 6.53 -4.18
N ILE A 5 32.73 5.74 -4.78
CA ILE A 5 32.83 4.27 -4.86
C ILE A 5 33.41 3.74 -6.18
N GLY A 6 33.56 4.59 -7.19
CA GLY A 6 34.14 4.14 -8.46
C GLY A 6 34.06 5.18 -9.57
N THR A 7 34.25 4.70 -10.80
CA THR A 7 34.29 5.55 -12.00
C THR A 7 33.53 4.91 -13.14
N VAL A 8 32.65 5.66 -13.80
CA VAL A 8 31.89 5.23 -14.98
C VAL A 8 32.86 4.90 -16.10
N PHE A 9 32.62 3.79 -16.80
CA PHE A 9 33.45 3.40 -17.95
C PHE A 9 32.57 2.85 -19.08
N ASN A 10 33.18 2.52 -20.21
CA ASN A 10 32.49 1.83 -21.29
C ASN A 10 32.58 0.32 -21.07
N PHE A 11 31.43 -0.35 -21.01
CA PHE A 11 31.36 -1.80 -20.93
C PHE A 11 30.29 -2.30 -21.89
N GLN A 12 30.69 -3.11 -22.86
CA GLN A 12 29.82 -3.55 -23.94
C GLN A 12 29.18 -2.34 -24.67
N GLN A 13 27.86 -2.17 -24.59
CA GLN A 13 27.08 -1.09 -25.21
C GLN A 13 26.59 -0.03 -24.19
N LEU A 14 27.16 -0.01 -22.97
CA LEU A 14 26.82 0.94 -21.91
C LEU A 14 27.97 1.93 -21.69
N PRO A 15 27.69 3.18 -21.22
CA PRO A 15 26.44 3.69 -20.67
C PRO A 15 25.37 4.08 -21.71
N ASN A 16 24.10 3.87 -21.37
CA ASN A 16 22.94 4.40 -22.08
C ASN A 16 22.00 5.14 -21.10
N VAL A 17 20.84 5.60 -21.58
CA VAL A 17 19.88 6.34 -20.74
C VAL A 17 19.26 5.50 -19.62
N SER A 18 19.28 4.18 -19.72
CA SER A 18 18.65 3.28 -18.74
C SER A 18 19.65 2.72 -17.73
N LYS A 19 20.90 2.51 -18.15
CA LYS A 19 21.95 1.88 -17.34
C LYS A 19 23.32 2.49 -17.60
N PHE A 20 24.16 2.54 -16.57
CA PHE A 20 25.59 2.82 -16.74
C PHE A 20 26.44 1.83 -15.92
N PRO A 21 27.62 1.44 -16.43
CA PRO A 21 28.53 0.59 -15.70
C PRO A 21 29.60 1.46 -15.02
N PHE A 22 30.10 1.01 -13.88
CA PHE A 22 31.25 1.65 -13.25
C PHE A 22 32.20 0.61 -12.66
N VAL A 23 33.49 0.89 -12.72
CA VAL A 23 34.49 0.07 -12.03
C VAL A 23 34.45 0.43 -10.56
N ILE A 24 34.20 -0.56 -9.71
CA ILE A 24 34.17 -0.42 -8.25
C ILE A 24 35.61 -0.35 -7.76
N ASN A 25 35.93 0.66 -6.95
CA ASN A 25 37.26 0.77 -6.36
C ASN A 25 37.48 -0.36 -5.36
N LYS A 26 38.65 -1.04 -5.43
CA LYS A 26 39.15 -1.87 -4.32
C LYS A 26 39.35 -0.95 -3.11
N ARG A 27 38.78 -1.30 -1.96
CA ARG A 27 38.89 -0.51 -0.73
C ARG A 27 39.20 -1.39 0.46
N ASP A 28 40.05 -0.88 1.34
CA ASP A 28 40.42 -1.49 2.61
C ASP A 28 39.57 -0.97 3.79
N ASP A 29 38.58 -0.11 3.52
CA ASP A 29 37.71 0.54 4.52
C ASP A 29 36.54 -0.33 4.99
N GLY A 30 36.44 -1.58 4.52
CA GLY A 30 35.43 -2.56 4.91
C GLY A 30 34.01 -2.29 4.38
N ILE A 31 33.81 -1.26 3.56
CA ILE A 31 32.48 -0.93 3.01
C ILE A 31 32.29 -1.67 1.69
N PHE A 32 31.54 -2.77 1.75
CA PHE A 32 31.20 -3.54 0.56
C PHE A 32 30.17 -2.81 -0.30
N THR A 33 30.52 -2.57 -1.55
CA THR A 33 29.55 -2.16 -2.58
C THR A 33 28.61 -3.34 -2.81
N GLN A 34 27.32 -3.14 -2.59
CA GLN A 34 26.32 -4.21 -2.64
C GLN A 34 25.23 -3.90 -3.66
N LYS A 35 24.64 -4.96 -4.23
CA LYS A 35 23.42 -4.87 -5.01
C LYS A 35 22.31 -4.21 -4.19
N GLY A 36 21.62 -3.24 -4.78
CA GLY A 36 20.56 -2.45 -4.13
C GLY A 36 21.03 -1.14 -3.50
N LEU A 37 22.33 -0.85 -3.54
CA LEU A 37 22.86 0.44 -3.06
C LEU A 37 22.47 1.57 -4.01
N PHE A 38 22.01 2.70 -3.45
CA PHE A 38 21.72 3.91 -4.21
C PHE A 38 23.00 4.71 -4.43
N VAL A 39 23.24 5.05 -5.69
CA VAL A 39 24.46 5.74 -6.13
C VAL A 39 24.10 6.87 -7.08
N TYR A 40 24.98 7.84 -7.20
CA TYR A 40 24.82 8.91 -8.17
C TYR A 40 26.12 9.25 -8.88
N THR A 41 25.98 9.84 -10.06
CA THR A 41 27.08 10.46 -10.80
C THR A 41 26.69 11.87 -11.24
N LYS A 42 27.67 12.75 -11.37
CA LYS A 42 27.45 14.13 -11.80
C LYS A 42 27.30 14.17 -13.33
N SER A 43 26.14 14.58 -13.78
CA SER A 43 25.85 14.87 -15.19
C SER A 43 25.79 16.38 -15.43
N ASN A 44 25.80 16.79 -16.71
CA ASN A 44 25.59 18.19 -17.09
C ASN A 44 24.22 18.73 -16.66
N GLU A 45 23.25 17.83 -16.45
CA GLU A 45 21.88 18.17 -16.05
C GLU A 45 21.63 18.05 -14.55
N GLY A 46 22.65 17.74 -13.73
CA GLY A 46 22.49 17.50 -12.29
C GLY A 46 22.92 16.09 -11.86
N PHE A 47 22.46 15.64 -10.70
CA PHE A 47 22.84 14.33 -10.16
C PHE A 47 21.97 13.23 -10.76
N LEU A 48 22.60 12.33 -11.51
CA LEU A 48 21.98 11.13 -12.05
C LEU A 48 22.00 10.07 -10.96
N ILE A 49 20.82 9.76 -10.42
CA ILE A 49 20.63 8.78 -9.37
C ILE A 49 20.22 7.45 -9.98
N GLY A 50 20.82 6.37 -9.48
CA GLY A 50 20.48 5.01 -9.83
C GLY A 50 20.67 4.05 -8.66
N ILE A 51 20.29 2.80 -8.90
CA ILE A 51 20.47 1.70 -7.96
C ILE A 51 21.37 0.64 -8.59
N ILE A 52 22.34 0.10 -7.84
CA ILE A 52 23.18 -1.00 -8.31
C ILE A 52 22.28 -2.22 -8.50
N GLU A 53 22.09 -2.64 -9.75
CA GLU A 53 21.23 -3.78 -10.11
C GLU A 53 22.03 -5.08 -10.11
N GLU A 54 23.28 -5.01 -10.54
CA GLU A 54 24.19 -6.15 -10.68
C GLU A 54 25.62 -5.75 -10.31
N ILE A 55 26.39 -6.73 -9.81
CA ILE A 55 27.83 -6.62 -9.60
C ILE A 55 28.47 -7.82 -10.30
N LEU A 56 29.39 -7.56 -11.21
CA LEU A 56 30.13 -8.55 -11.96
C LEU A 56 31.57 -8.55 -11.48
N LEU A 57 32.15 -9.74 -11.28
CA LEU A 57 33.59 -9.91 -11.08
C LEU A 57 34.20 -10.35 -12.40
N ILE A 58 35.20 -9.59 -12.86
CA ILE A 58 35.90 -9.88 -14.11
C ILE A 58 37.37 -10.10 -13.79
N ASN A 59 37.93 -11.12 -14.41
CA ASN A 59 39.35 -11.38 -14.42
C ASN A 59 39.73 -11.88 -15.81
N GLU A 60 40.48 -11.06 -16.56
CA GLU A 60 40.78 -11.36 -17.96
C GLU A 60 41.58 -12.66 -18.15
N TYR A 61 42.38 -13.05 -17.15
CA TYR A 61 43.17 -14.28 -17.19
C TYR A 61 42.33 -15.56 -17.05
N PHE A 62 41.10 -15.44 -16.53
CA PHE A 62 40.17 -16.57 -16.41
C PHE A 62 39.10 -16.58 -17.50
N ASN A 63 39.28 -15.82 -18.59
CA ASN A 63 38.37 -15.83 -19.73
C ASN A 63 38.64 -16.98 -20.72
N ASP A 64 39.86 -17.52 -20.75
CA ASP A 64 40.29 -18.56 -21.71
C ASP A 64 40.61 -19.90 -21.04
N ALA A 65 40.07 -20.99 -21.60
CA ALA A 65 40.21 -22.34 -21.06
C ALA A 65 41.65 -22.87 -21.11
N LEU A 66 42.44 -22.48 -22.11
CA LEU A 66 43.85 -22.90 -22.22
C LEU A 66 44.69 -22.24 -21.11
N THR A 67 44.43 -20.96 -20.85
CA THR A 67 45.07 -20.21 -19.75
C THR A 67 44.76 -20.84 -18.40
N ILE A 68 43.51 -21.23 -18.15
CA ILE A 68 43.10 -21.92 -16.91
C ILE A 68 43.78 -23.30 -16.79
N LYS A 69 43.86 -24.07 -17.87
CA LYS A 69 44.54 -25.37 -17.87
C LYS A 69 46.04 -25.23 -17.58
N ALA A 70 46.69 -24.22 -18.16
CA ALA A 70 48.09 -23.91 -17.88
C ALA A 70 48.30 -23.45 -16.44
N TYR A 71 47.36 -22.68 -15.88
CA TYR A 71 47.37 -22.27 -14.48
C TYR A 71 47.25 -23.47 -13.53
N ASN A 72 46.36 -24.42 -13.80
CA ASN A 72 46.11 -25.58 -12.95
C ASN A 72 47.17 -26.69 -13.06
N ASN A 73 47.79 -26.87 -14.22
CA ASN A 73 48.75 -27.96 -14.45
C ASN A 73 50.18 -27.66 -13.95
N ASN A 74 50.46 -26.43 -13.50
CA ASN A 74 51.79 -26.03 -13.06
C ASN A 74 51.95 -26.21 -11.53
N ASN A 75 52.94 -27.01 -11.12
CA ASN A 75 53.23 -27.32 -9.72
C ASN A 75 53.91 -26.17 -8.94
N ASN A 76 54.20 -25.03 -9.58
CA ASN A 76 54.83 -23.85 -8.97
C ASN A 76 53.93 -22.61 -9.10
N PRO A 77 52.97 -22.41 -8.18
CA PRO A 77 52.01 -21.29 -8.25
C PRO A 77 52.67 -19.91 -8.18
N ASN A 78 53.84 -19.79 -7.55
CA ASN A 78 54.53 -18.49 -7.37
C ASN A 78 55.09 -17.89 -8.67
N ILE A 79 55.47 -18.72 -9.65
CA ILE A 79 55.98 -18.22 -10.95
C ILE A 79 54.83 -17.64 -11.78
N LEU A 80 53.68 -18.32 -11.79
CA LEU A 80 52.49 -17.84 -12.47
C LEU A 80 51.89 -16.63 -11.76
N LYS A 81 51.87 -16.54 -10.43
CA LYS A 81 51.42 -15.32 -9.73
C LYS A 81 52.30 -14.10 -10.05
N GLY A 82 53.60 -14.30 -10.31
CA GLY A 82 54.52 -13.23 -10.74
C GLY A 82 54.39 -12.83 -12.22
N LEU A 83 53.97 -13.76 -13.09
CA LEU A 83 53.79 -13.53 -14.54
C LEU A 83 52.35 -13.15 -14.92
N PHE A 84 51.39 -13.63 -14.14
CA PHE A 84 49.95 -13.45 -14.24
C PHE A 84 49.44 -13.07 -12.85
N PRO A 85 49.52 -11.79 -12.47
CA PRO A 85 49.05 -11.32 -11.19
C PRO A 85 47.51 -11.27 -11.22
N SER A 86 46.89 -12.44 -11.25
CA SER A 86 45.45 -12.59 -11.44
C SER A 86 44.65 -11.95 -10.32
N GLU A 87 45.18 -11.89 -9.10
CA GLU A 87 44.59 -11.16 -7.98
C GLU A 87 44.60 -9.63 -8.21
N ASP A 88 45.60 -9.10 -8.92
CA ASP A 88 45.70 -7.67 -9.24
C ASP A 88 44.77 -7.27 -10.39
N PHE A 89 44.54 -8.18 -11.34
CA PHE A 89 43.68 -7.97 -12.52
C PHE A 89 42.23 -8.43 -12.33
N GLU A 90 41.86 -8.90 -11.14
CA GLU A 90 40.46 -9.02 -10.77
C GLU A 90 39.89 -7.63 -10.44
N PHE A 91 38.80 -7.25 -11.11
CA PHE A 91 38.07 -6.03 -10.81
C PHE A 91 36.55 -6.26 -10.82
N SER A 92 35.85 -5.50 -10.00
CA SER A 92 34.39 -5.57 -9.92
C SER A 92 33.75 -4.43 -10.72
N ILE A 93 32.72 -4.76 -11.50
CA ILE A 93 31.90 -3.81 -12.24
C ILE A 93 30.51 -3.76 -11.61
N GLY A 94 30.07 -2.57 -11.21
CA GLY A 94 28.68 -2.34 -10.84
C GLY A 94 27.88 -1.90 -12.07
N ILE A 95 26.77 -2.57 -12.36
CA ILE A 95 25.78 -2.11 -13.35
C ILE A 95 24.67 -1.39 -12.61
N VAL A 96 24.53 -0.10 -12.88
CA VAL A 96 23.56 0.78 -12.23
C VAL A 96 22.36 0.94 -13.14
N LYS A 97 21.17 0.64 -12.61
CA LYS A 97 19.90 1.03 -13.23
C LYS A 97 19.60 2.47 -12.85
N CYS A 98 19.46 3.31 -13.86
CA CYS A 98 19.19 4.71 -13.66
C CYS A 98 17.72 4.95 -13.31
N LEU A 99 17.46 5.80 -12.33
CA LEU A 99 16.11 6.06 -11.81
C LEU A 99 15.63 7.47 -12.15
N GLY A 100 16.53 8.45 -12.15
CA GLY A 100 16.18 9.84 -12.46
C GLY A 100 17.31 10.82 -12.21
N LEU A 101 17.04 12.10 -12.47
CA LEU A 101 17.94 13.21 -12.25
C LEU A 101 17.41 14.15 -11.17
N ILE A 102 18.30 14.63 -10.31
CA ILE A 102 18.06 15.75 -9.42
C ILE A 102 18.77 16.98 -9.96
N LYS A 103 18.01 18.05 -10.18
CA LYS A 103 18.55 19.40 -10.41
C LYS A 103 18.53 20.17 -9.11
N PHE A 104 19.63 20.87 -8.82
CA PHE A 104 19.75 21.76 -7.68
C PHE A 104 19.63 23.20 -8.14
N LYS A 105 19.08 24.08 -7.29
CA LYS A 105 18.97 25.52 -7.57
C LYS A 105 20.30 26.22 -7.38
N ASP A 106 21.08 25.72 -6.44
CA ASP A 106 22.33 26.28 -6.00
C ASP A 106 23.52 25.43 -6.47
N LYS A 107 24.69 26.06 -6.54
CA LYS A 107 25.93 25.38 -6.92
C LYS A 107 26.45 24.43 -5.84
N GLU A 108 26.01 24.62 -4.58
CA GLU A 108 26.42 23.81 -3.43
C GLU A 108 25.57 22.53 -3.27
N ASN A 109 24.53 22.35 -4.10
CA ASN A 109 23.60 21.21 -4.09
C ASN A 109 22.81 21.06 -2.78
N GLN A 110 22.51 22.17 -2.10
CA GLN A 110 21.75 22.17 -0.85
C GLN A 110 20.24 22.14 -1.12
N GLU A 111 19.77 22.84 -2.15
CA GLU A 111 18.35 22.98 -2.47
C GLU A 111 18.00 22.32 -3.81
N ILE A 112 17.13 21.31 -3.75
CA ILE A 112 16.62 20.63 -4.94
C ILE A 112 15.61 21.53 -5.65
N ASP A 113 15.86 21.80 -6.93
CA ASP A 113 14.91 22.45 -7.83
C ASP A 113 13.81 21.48 -8.26
N LYS A 114 14.21 20.36 -8.87
CA LYS A 114 13.27 19.36 -9.39
C LYS A 114 13.90 17.98 -9.55
N VAL A 115 13.04 16.97 -9.44
CA VAL A 115 13.32 15.59 -9.85
C VAL A 115 12.73 15.39 -11.24
N GLN A 116 13.54 14.97 -12.21
CA GLN A 116 13.10 14.77 -13.59
C GLN A 116 13.60 13.44 -14.15
N ARG A 117 12.98 12.99 -15.25
CA ARG A 117 13.48 11.85 -16.01
C ARG A 117 14.79 12.22 -16.69
N MET A 118 15.64 11.22 -16.86
CA MET A 118 16.87 11.38 -17.62
C MET A 118 16.63 11.32 -19.12
N THR A 119 17.36 12.19 -19.83
CA THR A 119 17.32 12.32 -21.28
C THR A 119 18.68 12.05 -21.92
N TYR A 120 19.74 11.92 -21.11
CA TYR A 120 21.11 11.71 -21.58
C TYR A 120 21.84 10.69 -20.68
N PRO A 121 22.71 9.83 -21.24
CA PRO A 121 23.45 8.82 -20.47
C PRO A 121 24.48 9.44 -19.51
N ALA A 122 24.92 8.64 -18.54
CA ALA A 122 26.10 8.97 -17.74
C ALA A 122 27.34 9.08 -18.64
N SER A 123 28.21 10.07 -18.39
CA SER A 123 29.45 10.21 -19.16
C SER A 123 30.54 9.27 -18.63
N PRO A 124 31.23 8.51 -19.50
CA PRO A 124 32.43 7.78 -19.11
C PRO A 124 33.48 8.69 -18.46
N GLY A 125 34.25 8.14 -17.52
CA GLY A 125 35.24 8.87 -16.73
C GLY A 125 34.67 9.67 -15.57
N LYS A 126 33.35 9.80 -15.42
CA LYS A 126 32.74 10.47 -14.27
C LYS A 126 32.77 9.58 -13.03
N GLU A 127 32.95 10.22 -11.89
CA GLU A 127 32.99 9.53 -10.60
C GLU A 127 31.58 9.14 -10.14
N VAL A 128 31.50 8.03 -9.41
CA VAL A 128 30.27 7.48 -8.83
C VAL A 128 30.36 7.56 -7.31
N TYR A 129 29.29 8.03 -6.69
CA TYR A 129 29.22 8.31 -5.26
C TYR A 129 28.00 7.62 -4.62
N ILE A 130 28.08 7.32 -3.33
CA ILE A 130 26.90 6.89 -2.56
C ILE A 130 25.96 8.08 -2.37
N VAL A 131 24.66 7.86 -2.56
CA VAL A 131 23.64 8.89 -2.30
C VAL A 131 23.49 9.09 -0.79
N GLU A 132 23.63 10.34 -0.34
CA GLU A 132 23.41 10.69 1.07
C GLU A 132 21.93 10.59 1.43
N GLU A 133 21.62 10.26 2.69
CA GLU A 133 20.26 9.99 3.15
C GLU A 133 19.30 11.16 2.92
N GLU A 134 19.76 12.40 3.14
CA GLU A 134 18.93 13.59 2.91
C GLU A 134 18.53 13.74 1.43
N VAL A 135 19.45 13.47 0.51
CA VAL A 135 19.20 13.52 -0.93
C VAL A 135 18.30 12.36 -1.34
N LEU A 136 18.54 11.16 -0.81
CA LEU A 136 17.74 9.98 -1.08
C LEU A 136 16.29 10.15 -0.61
N ASN A 137 16.08 10.68 0.60
CA ASN A 137 14.77 10.95 1.17
C ASN A 137 13.97 11.91 0.28
N LYS A 138 14.61 13.00 -0.18
CA LYS A 138 13.97 13.94 -1.09
C LYS A 138 13.68 13.31 -2.47
N PHE A 139 14.61 12.51 -3.01
CA PHE A 139 14.45 11.82 -4.30
C PHE A 139 13.27 10.84 -4.30
N LEU A 140 13.20 9.98 -3.29
CA LEU A 140 12.13 8.98 -3.14
C LEU A 140 10.84 9.60 -2.60
N GLY A 141 10.90 10.85 -2.13
CA GLY A 141 9.75 11.60 -1.63
C GLY A 141 9.28 11.15 -0.24
N PHE A 142 10.20 10.64 0.57
CA PHE A 142 9.98 10.29 1.98
C PHE A 142 9.81 11.55 2.83
N ASP A 143 9.05 11.41 3.91
CA ASP A 143 8.70 12.48 4.86
C ASP A 143 9.24 12.12 6.25
N PRO A 144 10.51 12.45 6.56
CA PRO A 144 11.16 12.05 7.81
C PRO A 144 10.49 12.65 9.06
N LYS A 145 9.74 13.76 8.90
CA LYS A 145 9.16 14.53 10.01
C LYS A 145 7.73 14.10 10.34
N TYR A 146 6.86 13.96 9.35
CA TYR A 146 5.43 13.69 9.56
C TYR A 146 4.95 12.37 8.93
N GLY A 147 5.81 11.66 8.21
CA GLY A 147 5.48 10.41 7.55
C GLY A 147 5.28 9.23 8.51
N LEU A 148 4.59 8.20 8.02
CA LEU A 148 4.37 6.91 8.66
C LEU A 148 5.62 6.04 8.46
N ASN A 149 6.20 5.53 9.53
CA ASN A 149 7.38 4.67 9.46
C ASN A 149 7.00 3.25 9.05
N ILE A 150 7.41 2.84 7.86
CA ILE A 150 7.05 1.53 7.30
C ILE A 150 8.22 0.54 7.24
N GLY A 151 9.37 0.90 7.84
CA GLY A 151 10.58 0.07 7.86
C GLY A 151 11.79 0.78 7.27
N ASN A 152 12.77 0.01 6.81
CA ASN A 152 14.06 0.54 6.34
C ASN A 152 14.37 0.10 4.90
N VAL A 153 15.14 0.92 4.18
CA VAL A 153 15.77 0.53 2.91
C VAL A 153 16.82 -0.54 3.20
N LYS A 154 16.69 -1.72 2.57
CA LYS A 154 17.46 -2.93 2.92
C LYS A 154 18.98 -2.74 2.99
N VAL A 155 19.58 -1.99 2.07
CA VAL A 155 21.04 -1.87 1.94
C VAL A 155 21.60 -0.71 2.75
N THR A 156 20.98 0.47 2.65
CA THR A 156 21.46 1.68 3.35
C THR A 156 20.98 1.73 4.80
N ASN A 157 20.04 0.86 5.18
CA ASN A 157 19.34 0.86 6.47
C ASN A 157 18.69 2.21 6.82
N SER A 158 18.39 3.04 5.82
CA SER A 158 17.74 4.33 5.99
C SER A 158 16.25 4.14 6.27
N THR A 159 15.71 4.88 7.25
CA THR A 159 14.30 4.75 7.63
C THR A 159 13.37 5.29 6.56
N VAL A 160 12.36 4.51 6.19
CA VAL A 160 11.35 4.85 5.20
C VAL A 160 10.12 5.38 5.93
N LYS A 161 9.91 6.70 5.82
CA LYS A 161 8.68 7.35 6.28
C LYS A 161 7.86 7.87 5.12
N ILE A 162 6.65 7.37 4.94
CA ILE A 162 5.77 7.76 3.83
C ILE A 162 4.79 8.84 4.27
N SER A 163 4.65 9.89 3.48
CA SER A 163 3.65 10.93 3.72
C SER A 163 2.23 10.36 3.69
N MET A 164 1.49 10.56 4.79
CA MET A 164 0.08 10.14 4.92
C MET A 164 -0.79 10.72 3.80
N ASN A 165 -0.60 12.01 3.46
CA ASN A 165 -1.37 12.66 2.40
C ASN A 165 -1.12 12.01 1.03
N LYS A 166 0.12 11.60 0.73
CA LYS A 166 0.43 10.91 -0.52
C LYS A 166 -0.20 9.51 -0.56
N LEU A 167 -0.28 8.84 0.59
CA LEU A 167 -0.79 7.47 0.71
C LEU A 167 -2.32 7.41 0.73
N LEU A 168 -2.98 8.28 1.50
CA LEU A 168 -4.41 8.18 1.82
C LEU A 168 -5.32 9.09 0.98
N ASN A 169 -4.82 10.19 0.38
CA ASN A 169 -5.67 11.05 -0.47
C ASN A 169 -6.01 10.41 -1.83
N LYS A 170 -5.38 9.28 -2.15
CA LYS A 170 -5.66 8.46 -3.33
C LYS A 170 -6.00 7.05 -2.88
N HIS A 171 -6.46 6.23 -3.83
CA HIS A 171 -6.59 4.80 -3.58
C HIS A 171 -5.20 4.14 -3.53
N PHE A 172 -5.03 3.23 -2.59
CA PHE A 172 -3.82 2.45 -2.39
C PHE A 172 -4.19 0.97 -2.22
N ALA A 173 -3.33 0.08 -2.73
CA ALA A 173 -3.51 -1.36 -2.64
C ALA A 173 -2.23 -2.04 -2.13
N ILE A 174 -2.38 -2.95 -1.17
CA ILE A 174 -1.31 -3.83 -0.68
C ILE A 174 -1.45 -5.17 -1.39
N LEU A 175 -0.51 -5.48 -2.28
CA LEU A 175 -0.51 -6.72 -3.07
C LEU A 175 0.69 -7.58 -2.70
N SER A 176 0.45 -8.85 -2.39
CA SER A 176 1.49 -9.84 -2.11
C SER A 176 0.89 -11.25 -2.11
N ILE A 177 1.73 -12.27 -2.22
CA ILE A 177 1.34 -13.68 -2.14
C ILE A 177 0.90 -14.06 -0.71
N SER A 178 0.29 -15.23 -0.53
CA SER A 178 0.04 -15.77 0.82
C SER A 178 1.36 -15.93 1.56
N GLY A 179 1.39 -15.56 2.85
CA GLY A 179 2.61 -15.53 3.65
C GLY A 179 3.59 -14.39 3.33
N GLY A 180 3.34 -13.59 2.28
CA GLY A 180 4.24 -12.49 1.90
C GLY A 180 4.06 -11.20 2.71
N GLY A 181 3.49 -11.27 3.92
CA GLY A 181 3.46 -10.14 4.87
C GLY A 181 2.36 -9.09 4.67
N LYS A 182 1.28 -9.37 3.90
CA LYS A 182 0.17 -8.42 3.69
C LYS A 182 -0.46 -7.93 5.00
N SER A 183 -0.98 -8.84 5.81
CA SER A 183 -1.68 -8.49 7.06
C SER A 183 -0.73 -7.90 8.10
N TYR A 184 0.54 -8.32 8.09
CA TYR A 184 1.59 -7.72 8.92
C TYR A 184 1.85 -6.26 8.54
N PHE A 185 2.07 -5.98 7.25
CA PHE A 185 2.28 -4.61 6.77
C PHE A 185 1.07 -3.71 7.02
N THR A 186 -0.15 -4.22 6.83
CA THR A 186 -1.38 -3.50 7.20
C THR A 186 -1.42 -3.16 8.69
N SER A 187 -0.99 -4.08 9.55
CA SER A 187 -0.94 -3.85 11.00
C SER A 187 0.06 -2.73 11.34
N VAL A 188 1.28 -2.79 10.79
CA VAL A 188 2.29 -1.73 10.94
C VAL A 188 1.73 -0.37 10.50
N LEU A 189 1.01 -0.32 9.38
CA LEU A 189 0.41 0.93 8.90
C LEU A 189 -0.65 1.47 9.87
N ILE A 190 -1.51 0.59 10.41
CA ILE A 190 -2.54 0.95 11.39
C ILE A 190 -1.91 1.45 12.69
N GLU A 191 -0.88 0.74 13.19
CA GLU A 191 -0.13 1.11 14.39
C GLU A 191 0.49 2.51 14.23
N GLU A 192 1.18 2.77 13.13
CA GLU A 192 1.78 4.08 12.83
C GLU A 192 0.74 5.21 12.70
N LEU A 193 -0.45 4.90 12.19
CA LEU A 193 -1.55 5.85 12.11
C LEU A 193 -2.12 6.18 13.49
N LEU A 194 -2.25 5.19 14.39
CA LEU A 194 -2.86 5.36 15.70
C LEU A 194 -1.87 5.87 16.76
N LEU A 195 -0.58 5.55 16.66
CA LEU A 195 0.45 5.94 17.65
C LEU A 195 1.11 7.29 17.37
N ARG A 196 0.84 7.91 16.22
CA ARG A 196 1.35 9.24 15.89
C ARG A 196 0.83 10.30 16.88
N LYS A 197 1.58 11.40 16.98
CA LYS A 197 1.18 12.57 17.80
C LYS A 197 -0.17 13.12 17.36
N GLU A 198 -1.03 13.42 18.32
CA GLU A 198 -2.40 13.91 18.07
C GLU A 198 -2.43 15.18 17.21
N ASP A 199 -1.46 16.08 17.42
CA ASP A 199 -1.29 17.32 16.65
C ASP A 199 -1.09 17.10 15.14
N PHE A 200 -0.63 15.91 14.74
CA PHE A 200 -0.45 15.58 13.31
C PHE A 200 -1.75 15.17 12.63
N GLY A 201 -2.80 14.90 13.42
CA GLY A 201 -4.09 14.40 12.95
C GLY A 201 -4.03 12.93 12.52
N THR A 202 -5.08 12.20 12.87
CA THR A 202 -5.34 10.85 12.37
C THR A 202 -6.80 10.78 11.93
N PRO A 203 -7.11 10.34 10.70
CA PRO A 203 -8.48 10.15 10.27
C PRO A 203 -9.18 9.08 11.11
N ALA A 204 -10.52 9.01 11.04
CA ALA A 204 -11.22 7.85 11.56
C ALA A 204 -10.85 6.63 10.70
N ILE A 205 -10.47 5.52 11.33
CA ILE A 205 -10.10 4.30 10.62
C ILE A 205 -11.25 3.31 10.74
N VAL A 206 -11.79 2.86 9.61
CA VAL A 206 -12.80 1.80 9.56
C VAL A 206 -12.15 0.57 8.93
N LEU A 207 -12.08 -0.53 9.68
CA LEU A 207 -11.53 -1.79 9.22
C LEU A 207 -12.64 -2.83 9.09
N LEU A 208 -12.77 -3.39 7.89
CA LEU A 208 -13.70 -4.48 7.57
C LEU A 208 -12.91 -5.80 7.63
N ASP A 209 -12.92 -6.46 8.79
CA ASP A 209 -12.09 -7.63 9.04
C ASP A 209 -12.84 -8.93 8.75
N VAL A 210 -12.59 -9.49 7.56
CA VAL A 210 -13.28 -10.69 7.06
C VAL A 210 -12.94 -11.95 7.87
N HIS A 211 -11.71 -12.05 8.37
CA HIS A 211 -11.17 -13.26 9.02
C HIS A 211 -10.93 -13.07 10.52
N GLY A 212 -11.02 -11.84 11.02
CA GLY A 212 -10.69 -11.51 12.41
C GLY A 212 -9.17 -11.48 12.64
N GLU A 213 -8.35 -11.20 11.64
CA GLU A 213 -6.88 -11.18 11.78
C GLU A 213 -6.38 -10.02 12.63
N TYR A 214 -7.17 -8.94 12.79
CA TYR A 214 -6.74 -7.69 13.40
C TYR A 214 -7.34 -7.45 14.80
N LEU A 215 -8.11 -8.41 15.33
CA LEU A 215 -8.74 -8.30 16.65
C LEU A 215 -7.71 -8.14 17.78
N TYR A 216 -6.49 -8.66 17.60
CA TYR A 216 -5.42 -8.56 18.58
C TYR A 216 -4.95 -7.11 18.82
N LEU A 217 -5.18 -6.18 17.88
CA LEU A 217 -4.80 -4.78 18.04
C LEU A 217 -5.45 -4.15 19.29
N LYS A 218 -6.63 -4.63 19.70
CA LYS A 218 -7.30 -4.20 20.93
C LYS A 218 -6.54 -4.59 22.21
N ASN A 219 -5.71 -5.62 22.13
CA ASN A 219 -4.94 -6.14 23.26
C ASN A 219 -3.57 -5.46 23.40
N ILE A 220 -3.15 -4.64 22.43
CA ILE A 220 -1.92 -3.85 22.51
C ILE A 220 -2.18 -2.68 23.48
N PRO A 221 -1.42 -2.55 24.58
CA PRO A 221 -1.67 -1.54 25.61
C PRO A 221 -1.83 -0.11 25.08
N GLU A 222 -0.98 0.29 24.13
CA GLU A 222 -0.93 1.64 23.56
C GLU A 222 -2.10 1.93 22.60
N LEU A 223 -2.74 0.88 22.07
CA LEU A 223 -3.86 0.99 21.12
C LEU A 223 -5.21 0.67 21.75
N LYS A 224 -5.22 0.03 22.92
CA LYS A 224 -6.41 -0.52 23.57
C LYS A 224 -7.56 0.47 23.63
N ASP A 225 -7.30 1.72 23.97
CA ASP A 225 -8.36 2.72 24.10
C ASP A 225 -8.83 3.29 22.75
N LYS A 226 -7.96 3.26 21.74
CA LYS A 226 -8.19 3.75 20.38
C LYS A 226 -8.92 2.75 19.48
N VAL A 227 -8.83 1.45 19.76
CA VAL A 227 -9.48 0.39 18.96
C VAL A 227 -10.84 0.03 19.55
N LYS A 228 -11.90 0.03 18.74
CA LYS A 228 -13.25 -0.45 19.08
C LYS A 228 -13.61 -1.61 18.17
N ILE A 229 -14.09 -2.71 18.72
CA ILE A 229 -14.48 -3.90 17.96
C ILE A 229 -16.01 -4.01 18.01
N HIS A 230 -16.63 -4.17 16.84
CA HIS A 230 -18.05 -4.44 16.68
C HIS A 230 -18.22 -5.75 15.93
N ASP A 231 -18.84 -6.72 16.60
CA ASP A 231 -19.23 -7.95 15.93
C ASP A 231 -20.45 -7.71 15.05
N ILE A 232 -20.36 -8.12 13.79
CA ILE A 232 -21.44 -7.89 12.83
C ILE A 232 -22.68 -8.73 13.12
N SER A 233 -22.59 -9.77 13.95
CA SER A 233 -23.71 -10.66 14.24
C SER A 233 -24.92 -9.91 14.82
N TYR A 234 -24.67 -8.76 15.45
CA TYR A 234 -25.69 -7.87 16.00
C TYR A 234 -25.99 -6.65 15.10
N PHE A 235 -25.42 -6.62 13.89
CA PHE A 235 -25.54 -5.49 12.98
C PHE A 235 -26.98 -5.35 12.48
N GLN A 236 -27.54 -4.16 12.60
CA GLN A 236 -28.87 -3.80 12.15
C GLN A 236 -28.81 -2.49 11.37
N ILE A 237 -29.35 -2.52 10.17
CA ILE A 237 -29.63 -1.36 9.35
C ILE A 237 -31.02 -0.85 9.73
N ALA A 238 -31.12 0.40 10.16
CA ALA A 238 -32.40 1.03 10.42
C ALA A 238 -33.20 1.16 9.13
N VAL A 239 -34.24 0.34 8.99
CA VAL A 239 -35.23 0.42 7.89
C VAL A 239 -35.78 1.84 7.71
N PRO A 240 -36.05 2.63 8.78
CA PRO A 240 -36.55 3.99 8.62
C PRO A 240 -35.56 4.97 7.97
N LYS A 241 -34.25 4.69 8.06
CA LYS A 241 -33.19 5.48 7.41
C LYS A 241 -33.04 5.17 5.91
N LEU A 242 -33.62 4.07 5.44
CA LEU A 242 -33.54 3.68 4.04
C LEU A 242 -34.62 4.35 3.19
N SER A 243 -34.26 4.70 1.96
CA SER A 243 -35.23 5.05 0.93
C SER A 243 -35.82 3.79 0.28
N ALA A 244 -36.98 3.89 -0.37
CA ALA A 244 -37.55 2.78 -1.13
C ALA A 244 -36.58 2.26 -2.22
N TYR A 245 -35.81 3.18 -2.83
CA TYR A 245 -34.79 2.85 -3.82
C TYR A 245 -33.59 2.10 -3.21
N ALA A 246 -33.27 2.30 -1.93
CA ALA A 246 -32.17 1.57 -1.31
C ALA A 246 -32.39 0.05 -1.35
N PHE A 247 -33.65 -0.41 -1.29
CA PHE A 247 -33.97 -1.83 -1.38
C PHE A 247 -33.65 -2.45 -2.73
N THR A 248 -33.63 -1.68 -3.84
CA THR A 248 -33.26 -2.23 -5.15
C THR A 248 -31.79 -2.59 -5.24
N ARG A 249 -30.93 -1.95 -4.41
CA ARG A 249 -29.50 -2.30 -4.31
C ARG A 249 -29.29 -3.66 -3.65
N TYR A 250 -30.20 -4.05 -2.75
CA TYR A 250 -30.12 -5.31 -2.00
C TYR A 250 -31.00 -6.41 -2.59
N GLN A 251 -31.92 -6.05 -3.48
CA GLN A 251 -32.79 -6.93 -4.24
C GLN A 251 -33.05 -6.34 -5.63
N GLU A 252 -32.24 -6.73 -6.60
CA GLU A 252 -32.26 -6.20 -7.97
C GLU A 252 -33.55 -6.52 -8.74
N GLN A 253 -34.29 -7.56 -8.31
CA GLN A 253 -35.55 -7.97 -8.93
C GLN A 253 -36.72 -7.01 -8.66
N ILE A 254 -36.55 -6.03 -7.78
CA ILE A 254 -37.59 -5.03 -7.50
C ILE A 254 -37.69 -4.07 -8.69
N SER A 255 -38.83 -4.08 -9.38
CA SER A 255 -39.08 -3.22 -10.54
C SER A 255 -39.37 -1.76 -10.16
N HIS A 256 -39.19 -0.83 -11.10
CA HIS A 256 -39.54 0.59 -10.87
C HIS A 256 -41.01 0.81 -10.46
N VAL A 257 -41.93 -0.03 -10.96
CA VAL A 257 -43.34 0.03 -10.56
C VAL A 257 -43.49 -0.35 -9.09
N GLN A 258 -42.83 -1.43 -8.66
CA GLN A 258 -42.82 -1.89 -7.28
C GLN A 258 -42.18 -0.87 -6.33
N VAL A 259 -41.11 -0.19 -6.75
CA VAL A 259 -40.51 0.92 -5.96
C VAL A 259 -41.52 2.06 -5.75
N ARG A 260 -42.25 2.47 -6.81
CA ARG A 260 -43.26 3.54 -6.69
C ARG A 260 -44.38 3.19 -5.70
N GLU A 261 -44.83 1.94 -5.69
CA GLU A 261 -45.79 1.46 -4.71
C GLU A 261 -45.17 1.42 -3.30
N LEU A 262 -43.95 0.89 -3.15
CA LEU A 262 -43.23 0.85 -1.87
C LEU A 262 -43.09 2.24 -1.22
N ILE A 263 -42.88 3.29 -2.01
CA ILE A 263 -42.83 4.68 -1.52
C ILE A 263 -44.13 5.08 -0.82
N LYS A 264 -45.30 4.66 -1.33
CA LYS A 264 -46.60 4.99 -0.74
C LYS A 264 -46.72 4.38 0.65
N TYR A 265 -46.49 3.06 0.77
CA TYR A 265 -46.55 2.34 2.03
C TYR A 265 -45.57 2.90 3.08
N ILE A 266 -44.33 3.19 2.67
CA ILE A 266 -43.33 3.81 3.57
C ILE A 266 -43.78 5.20 4.03
N LYS A 267 -44.37 6.01 3.14
CA LYS A 267 -44.88 7.34 3.51
C LYS A 267 -46.01 7.26 4.52
N GLU A 268 -46.92 6.29 4.38
CA GLU A 268 -48.00 6.08 5.34
C GLU A 268 -47.49 5.65 6.71
N LEU A 269 -46.56 4.70 6.75
CA LEU A 269 -45.91 4.28 8.00
C LEU A 269 -45.22 5.45 8.71
N LYS A 270 -44.62 6.38 7.96
CA LYS A 270 -43.99 7.59 8.51
C LYS A 270 -45.01 8.62 9.03
N LYS A 271 -46.26 8.61 8.54
CA LYS A 271 -47.34 9.48 9.06
C LYS A 271 -47.89 8.98 10.40
N ASN A 272 -47.83 7.67 10.64
CA ASN A 272 -48.26 7.08 11.90
C ASN A 272 -47.32 7.53 13.04
N LYS A 273 -47.84 8.26 14.04
CA LYS A 273 -47.04 8.86 15.12
C LYS A 273 -46.33 7.80 15.97
N ASP A 274 -46.95 6.64 16.19
CA ASP A 274 -46.42 5.59 17.06
C ASP A 274 -45.29 4.79 16.39
N LYS A 275 -45.33 4.67 15.06
CA LYS A 275 -44.29 3.98 14.26
C LYS A 275 -43.28 4.95 13.64
N LYS A 276 -43.37 6.24 13.96
CA LYS A 276 -42.50 7.27 13.38
C LYS A 276 -41.04 6.97 13.74
N ASN A 277 -40.25 6.67 12.71
CA ASN A 277 -38.84 6.27 12.80
C ASN A 277 -38.56 4.97 13.57
N HIS A 278 -39.59 4.15 13.85
CA HIS A 278 -39.47 2.91 14.63
C HIS A 278 -40.30 1.80 13.97
N TYR A 279 -39.92 1.42 12.75
CA TYR A 279 -40.57 0.33 12.00
C TYR A 279 -39.53 -0.53 11.30
N SER A 280 -39.84 -1.81 11.12
CA SER A 280 -38.99 -2.82 10.48
C SER A 280 -39.55 -3.24 9.11
N LEU A 281 -38.89 -4.19 8.44
CA LEU A 281 -39.43 -4.79 7.22
C LEU A 281 -40.76 -5.51 7.47
N LYS A 282 -40.94 -6.12 8.65
CA LYS A 282 -42.20 -6.79 9.03
C LYS A 282 -43.38 -5.81 9.03
N ASP A 283 -43.15 -4.59 9.51
CA ASP A 283 -44.17 -3.55 9.52
C ASP A 283 -44.54 -3.12 8.10
N ILE A 284 -43.56 -2.96 7.21
CA ILE A 284 -43.82 -2.66 5.79
C ILE A 284 -44.62 -3.79 5.14
N ILE A 285 -44.22 -5.04 5.34
CA ILE A 285 -44.92 -6.21 4.81
C ILE A 285 -46.37 -6.23 5.29
N SER A 286 -46.60 -6.01 6.60
CA SER A 286 -47.96 -5.96 7.16
C SER A 286 -48.80 -4.82 6.56
N GLN A 287 -48.21 -3.65 6.32
CA GLN A 287 -48.91 -2.53 5.69
C GLN A 287 -49.34 -2.87 4.25
N ILE A 288 -48.46 -3.51 3.48
CA ILE A 288 -48.75 -3.92 2.10
C ILE A 288 -49.88 -4.96 2.05
N ASP A 289 -49.90 -5.89 3.01
CA ASP A 289 -50.89 -6.97 3.07
C ASP A 289 -52.28 -6.48 3.52
N HIS A 290 -52.33 -5.52 4.45
CA HIS A 290 -53.59 -4.96 4.95
C HIS A 290 -54.27 -3.96 4.01
N GLU A 291 -53.52 -3.30 3.13
CA GLU A 291 -54.11 -2.31 2.23
C GLU A 291 -54.95 -3.01 1.14
N SER A 292 -56.21 -2.64 0.96
CA SER A 292 -57.09 -3.25 -0.05
C SER A 292 -56.80 -2.73 -1.47
N ASP A 293 -56.35 -1.48 -1.60
CA ASP A 293 -56.15 -0.82 -2.89
C ASP A 293 -54.79 -1.14 -3.53
N GLY A 294 -54.80 -1.51 -4.81
CA GLY A 294 -53.59 -1.76 -5.62
C GLY A 294 -53.55 -3.12 -6.32
N ASN A 295 -52.59 -3.29 -7.23
CA ASN A 295 -52.47 -4.53 -8.02
C ASN A 295 -51.95 -5.69 -7.16
N LYS A 296 -52.77 -6.73 -7.02
CA LYS A 296 -52.47 -7.94 -6.22
C LYS A 296 -51.13 -8.59 -6.58
N SER A 297 -50.78 -8.66 -7.87
CA SER A 297 -49.51 -9.27 -8.29
C SER A 297 -48.28 -8.45 -7.86
N THR A 298 -48.42 -7.12 -7.85
CA THR A 298 -47.36 -6.20 -7.43
C THR A 298 -47.12 -6.28 -5.93
N LYS A 299 -48.20 -6.35 -5.13
CA LYS A 299 -48.13 -6.53 -3.67
C LYS A 299 -47.48 -7.85 -3.29
N GLN A 300 -47.94 -8.96 -3.88
CA GLN A 300 -47.39 -10.29 -3.60
C GLN A 300 -45.89 -10.37 -3.92
N ALA A 301 -45.47 -9.79 -5.05
CA ALA A 301 -44.05 -9.73 -5.40
C ALA A 301 -43.24 -8.89 -4.39
N LEU A 302 -43.72 -7.70 -4.01
CA LEU A 302 -43.08 -6.87 -2.99
C LEU A 302 -42.94 -7.59 -1.65
N ILE A 303 -43.99 -8.27 -1.18
CA ILE A 303 -43.96 -9.06 0.06
C ILE A 303 -42.89 -10.15 -0.04
N GLY A 304 -42.83 -10.88 -1.16
CA GLY A 304 -41.80 -11.91 -1.38
C GLY A 304 -40.38 -11.34 -1.34
N TRP A 305 -40.15 -10.21 -2.00
CA TRP A 305 -38.85 -9.54 -2.04
C TRP A 305 -38.41 -9.02 -0.66
N LEU A 306 -39.30 -8.32 0.05
CA LEU A 306 -39.02 -7.79 1.39
C LEU A 306 -38.87 -8.91 2.43
N SER A 307 -39.62 -10.01 2.29
CA SER A 307 -39.45 -11.20 3.15
C SER A 307 -38.08 -11.85 2.92
N GLY A 308 -37.59 -11.85 1.69
CA GLY A 308 -36.23 -12.31 1.38
C GLY A 308 -35.15 -11.48 2.10
N LEU A 309 -35.34 -10.16 2.19
CA LEU A 309 -34.45 -9.26 2.93
C LEU A 309 -34.61 -9.42 4.45
N GLU A 310 -35.83 -9.60 4.93
CA GLU A 310 -36.14 -9.79 6.35
C GLU A 310 -35.47 -11.05 6.92
N ARG A 311 -35.45 -12.16 6.16
CA ARG A 311 -34.74 -13.40 6.53
C ARG A 311 -33.23 -13.23 6.74
N LEU A 312 -32.63 -12.15 6.24
CA LEU A 312 -31.22 -11.86 6.51
C LEU A 312 -30.99 -11.41 7.96
N ASN A 313 -32.05 -11.06 8.71
CA ASN A 313 -31.96 -10.50 10.06
C ASN A 313 -31.00 -9.31 10.15
N LEU A 314 -30.91 -8.51 9.07
CA LEU A 314 -30.01 -7.35 8.97
C LEU A 314 -30.77 -6.03 9.03
N PHE A 315 -32.09 -6.05 8.85
CA PHE A 315 -32.92 -4.87 8.71
C PHE A 315 -33.83 -4.72 9.93
N GLY A 316 -33.46 -3.79 10.81
CA GLY A 316 -34.12 -3.55 12.09
C GLY A 316 -34.89 -2.24 12.12
N SER A 317 -35.61 -2.01 13.21
CA SER A 317 -36.26 -0.72 13.48
C SER A 317 -35.27 0.39 13.83
N GLN A 318 -34.13 0.01 14.43
CA GLN A 318 -33.05 0.91 14.83
C GLN A 318 -31.72 0.44 14.27
N GLU A 319 -30.79 1.38 14.16
CA GLU A 319 -29.44 1.12 13.67
C GLU A 319 -28.58 0.60 14.82
N ASN A 320 -27.87 -0.50 14.59
CA ASN A 320 -26.94 -1.06 15.56
C ASN A 320 -25.71 -1.62 14.84
N PRO A 321 -24.49 -1.20 15.20
CA PRO A 321 -24.18 -0.02 15.99
C PRO A 321 -24.53 1.27 15.23
N VAL A 322 -24.77 2.37 15.95
CA VAL A 322 -25.00 3.69 15.34
C VAL A 322 -23.68 4.22 14.78
N LEU A 323 -23.51 4.22 13.45
CA LEU A 323 -22.23 4.50 12.79
C LEU A 323 -21.64 5.87 13.17
N GLU A 324 -22.48 6.90 13.22
CA GLU A 324 -22.09 8.26 13.62
C GLU A 324 -21.48 8.36 15.03
N ARG A 325 -21.79 7.41 15.92
CA ARG A 325 -21.30 7.43 17.31
C ARG A 325 -20.00 6.66 17.49
N ILE A 326 -19.73 5.69 16.64
CA ILE A 326 -18.59 4.77 16.79
C ILE A 326 -17.40 5.16 15.91
N ILE A 327 -17.65 5.83 14.78
CA ILE A 327 -16.61 6.27 13.85
C ILE A 327 -16.09 7.63 14.30
N LYS A 328 -14.94 7.63 14.98
CA LYS A 328 -14.31 8.84 15.53
C LYS A 328 -12.90 9.01 14.99
N LYS A 329 -12.49 10.28 14.81
CA LYS A 329 -11.10 10.61 14.47
C LYS A 329 -10.17 10.11 15.57
N GLN A 330 -8.94 9.75 15.21
CA GLN A 330 -7.92 9.21 16.14
C GLN A 330 -8.26 7.84 16.76
N GLU A 331 -9.40 7.26 16.38
CA GLU A 331 -9.84 5.94 16.78
C GLU A 331 -9.96 5.05 15.55
N MET A 332 -9.99 3.75 15.80
CA MET A 332 -10.22 2.72 14.81
C MET A 332 -11.43 1.86 15.21
N THR A 333 -12.36 1.70 14.27
CA THR A 333 -13.51 0.81 14.39
C THR A 333 -13.27 -0.43 13.55
N ILE A 334 -13.20 -1.60 14.19
CA ILE A 334 -13.13 -2.91 13.52
C ILE A 334 -14.54 -3.49 13.45
N PHE A 335 -15.04 -3.74 12.25
CA PHE A 335 -16.19 -4.60 12.02
C PHE A 335 -15.69 -6.03 11.80
N ASN A 336 -15.97 -6.90 12.77
CA ASN A 336 -15.54 -8.30 12.75
C ASN A 336 -16.55 -9.16 12.01
N PHE A 337 -16.17 -9.71 10.85
CA PHE A 337 -17.00 -10.59 10.02
C PHE A 337 -16.65 -12.07 10.14
N ARG A 338 -15.75 -12.46 11.05
CA ARG A 338 -15.24 -13.84 11.19
C ARG A 338 -16.35 -14.89 11.25
N HIS A 339 -17.46 -14.59 11.92
CA HIS A 339 -18.57 -15.53 12.12
C HIS A 339 -19.66 -15.46 11.05
N GLU A 340 -19.58 -14.51 10.11
CA GLU A 340 -20.55 -14.41 9.02
C GLU A 340 -20.14 -15.29 7.85
N ILE A 341 -21.06 -16.15 7.42
CA ILE A 341 -20.85 -17.03 6.26
C ILE A 341 -21.56 -16.51 5.01
N SER A 342 -22.60 -15.69 5.18
CA SER A 342 -23.38 -15.15 4.07
C SER A 342 -22.63 -14.03 3.37
N ILE A 343 -22.11 -14.30 2.17
CA ILE A 343 -21.50 -13.28 1.31
C ILE A 343 -22.46 -12.11 1.03
N ARG A 344 -23.75 -12.41 0.87
CA ARG A 344 -24.79 -11.40 0.65
C ARG A 344 -24.90 -10.45 1.83
N LYS A 345 -24.90 -10.96 3.08
CA LYS A 345 -24.92 -10.10 4.27
C LYS A 345 -23.64 -9.25 4.36
N LYS A 346 -22.47 -9.85 4.11
CA LYS A 346 -21.19 -9.12 4.10
C LYS A 346 -21.25 -7.94 3.12
N GLN A 347 -21.69 -8.18 1.89
CA GLN A 347 -21.80 -7.13 0.86
C GLN A 347 -22.75 -6.01 1.27
N ILE A 348 -23.94 -6.34 1.80
CA ILE A 348 -24.92 -5.32 2.24
C ILE A 348 -24.37 -4.48 3.39
N ILE A 349 -23.71 -5.11 4.38
CA ILE A 349 -23.11 -4.38 5.51
C ILE A 349 -22.01 -3.44 5.02
N VAL A 350 -21.13 -3.91 4.12
CA VAL A 350 -20.05 -3.10 3.54
C VAL A 350 -20.61 -1.91 2.75
N ASP A 351 -21.63 -2.12 1.91
CA ASP A 351 -22.32 -1.05 1.17
C ASP A 351 -23.03 -0.04 2.08
N TYR A 352 -23.46 -0.47 3.27
CA TYR A 352 -24.09 0.44 4.22
C TYR A 352 -23.06 1.29 5.00
N ILE A 353 -21.88 0.74 5.26
CA ILE A 353 -20.80 1.43 6.00
C ILE A 353 -20.06 2.44 5.11
N CYS A 354 -19.84 2.10 3.84
CA CYS A 354 -19.05 2.88 2.87
C CYS A 354 -19.94 3.74 1.98
#